data_AF-A0A350UDF1-F1
#
_entry.id   AF-A0A350UDF1-F1
#
_cell.length_a   1.000
_cell.length_b   1.000
_cell.length_c   1.000
_cell.angle_alpha   90.00
_cell.angle_beta   90.00
_cell.angle_gamma   90.00
#
_symmetry.space_group_name_H-M   'P 1'
#
loop_
_entity.id
_entity.type
_entity.pdbx_description
1 polymer ?
#
loop_
_entity_poly.entity_id
_entity_poly.type
_entity_poly.pdbx_seq_one_letter_code
_entity_poly.pdbx_strand_id
1 'polypeptide(L)'
;MNIVKDFSRSQSLYSGQFHRAVKKGDVQTLALVKSGFSQISSDELNSINEKWYGRASTWIYIGYYLEFLLVGIALVGAVILWVSLWNQRLRREVRKKTQELLHEKELLNITLQSIGDGVVATGIDGAITLLNPTARRMTGWEDDALGEKFTTVLRLINEETEQPVSSPIERVLETGEIVGLANHTALVNRMGEKTPIADGAAPIRDENGTIYGVVMVFRDVTQEKEQREKIEYIMSHDSMTGLYNRWYMEEELSRYDHEEKGSCALIMGDLNGLKLVNDAFGHYEGDRFIREIAAILESSSGPHDVVCRWGGDEFLILMPGAGAADAEQLIERILARCSEKSDETLQLSIALGYAIKKEPGERIHDVLREAEQLTYRRKLMIEKSFRSSVINALLATLAAKSEETEEHAERLQHYCGLIGKILGISTKELDEMSLFAMLHDIGKVGINDAILQKPGALSDEEWLEMKKHPEIGFRIAQNNVDLAPISEYILSHHERWDGSGYPRGLRGEEIPVLARILAVVDAFDAMTNDRIYSNPISREAAAEEILRCAGTQFDPVIARLFVEQVLGL
;
A
#
# COMPACT_ATOMS: atom_id res chain seq x y z
N MET A 1 -109.41 -99.44 46.18
CA MET A 1 -108.92 -98.05 46.30
C MET A 1 -107.62 -98.05 47.10
N ASN A 2 -106.44 -97.78 46.57
CA ASN A 2 -106.04 -97.49 45.20
C ASN A 2 -104.53 -97.79 45.02
N ILE A 3 -104.23 -98.86 44.27
CA ILE A 3 -103.13 -99.12 43.31
C ILE A 3 -101.65 -99.00 43.77
N VAL A 4 -101.29 -98.28 44.83
CA VAL A 4 -99.87 -98.04 45.18
C VAL A 4 -99.17 -99.28 45.75
N LYS A 5 -99.90 -100.24 46.33
CA LYS A 5 -99.31 -101.46 46.92
C LYS A 5 -98.96 -102.57 45.91
N ASP A 6 -99.47 -102.50 44.67
CA ASP A 6 -99.25 -103.56 43.67
C ASP A 6 -98.02 -103.31 42.75
N PHE A 7 -97.44 -102.11 42.76
CA PHE A 7 -96.27 -101.83 41.92
C PHE A 7 -94.94 -102.28 42.52
N SER A 8 -94.88 -102.59 43.81
CA SER A 8 -93.62 -102.94 44.49
C SER A 8 -93.22 -104.43 44.40
N ARG A 9 -94.03 -105.30 43.79
CA ARG A 9 -93.73 -106.76 43.68
C ARG A 9 -94.32 -107.45 42.44
N SER A 10 -94.30 -106.83 41.26
CA SER A 10 -94.57 -107.56 40.01
C SER A 10 -93.29 -107.71 39.18
N GLN A 11 -92.93 -108.96 38.88
CA GLN A 11 -91.98 -109.28 37.81
C GLN A 11 -92.38 -108.47 36.57
N SER A 12 -91.41 -107.82 35.90
CA SER A 12 -91.66 -107.06 34.66
C SER A 12 -91.97 -107.97 33.46
N LEU A 13 -92.71 -109.07 33.68
CA LEU A 13 -93.46 -109.81 32.67
C LEU A 13 -94.52 -108.91 31.96
N TYR A 14 -94.82 -107.71 32.49
CA TYR A 14 -95.80 -106.78 31.93
C TYR A 14 -95.25 -105.53 31.21
N SER A 15 -93.95 -105.20 31.28
CA SER A 15 -93.39 -104.08 30.48
C SER A 15 -93.40 -104.40 28.97
N GLY A 16 -93.19 -105.66 28.63
CA GLY A 16 -93.30 -106.14 27.25
C GLY A 16 -94.72 -106.12 26.70
N GLN A 17 -95.77 -106.20 27.54
CA GLN A 17 -97.16 -106.07 27.09
C GLN A 17 -97.59 -104.59 26.99
N PHE A 18 -97.15 -103.73 27.91
CA PHE A 18 -97.43 -102.29 27.89
C PHE A 18 -96.73 -101.55 26.75
N HIS A 19 -95.45 -101.86 26.49
CA HIS A 19 -94.72 -101.32 25.34
C HIS A 19 -95.30 -101.86 24.01
N ARG A 20 -95.82 -103.10 24.00
CA ARG A 20 -96.54 -103.66 22.84
C ARG A 20 -97.92 -103.03 22.62
N ALA A 21 -98.62 -102.57 23.66
CA ALA A 21 -99.90 -101.85 23.54
C ALA A 21 -99.72 -100.41 23.01
N VAL A 22 -98.72 -99.68 23.53
CA VAL A 22 -98.38 -98.32 23.05
C VAL A 22 -97.78 -98.34 21.63
N LYS A 23 -96.97 -99.36 21.28
CA LYS A 23 -96.41 -99.52 19.92
C LYS A 23 -97.43 -100.06 18.90
N LYS A 24 -98.54 -100.69 19.34
CA LYS A 24 -99.65 -101.13 18.47
C LYS A 24 -100.73 -100.07 18.25
N GLY A 25 -100.56 -98.85 18.76
CA GLY A 25 -101.51 -97.76 18.53
C GLY A 25 -102.87 -97.98 19.19
N ASP A 26 -102.90 -98.63 20.35
CA ASP A 26 -104.12 -98.76 21.13
C ASP A 26 -104.54 -97.39 21.70
N VAL A 27 -105.52 -96.79 21.02
CA VAL A 27 -106.01 -95.43 21.25
C VAL A 27 -106.58 -95.28 22.67
N GLN A 28 -107.14 -96.34 23.26
CA GLN A 28 -107.73 -96.28 24.59
C GLN A 28 -106.67 -96.11 25.69
N THR A 29 -105.58 -96.85 25.61
CA THR A 29 -104.49 -96.78 26.59
C THR A 29 -103.78 -95.41 26.53
N LEU A 30 -103.60 -94.87 25.32
CA LEU A 30 -103.02 -93.52 25.10
C LEU A 30 -103.92 -92.40 25.64
N ALA A 31 -105.25 -92.53 25.48
CA ALA A 31 -106.20 -91.58 26.03
C ALA A 31 -106.20 -91.58 27.57
N LEU A 32 -106.07 -92.75 28.20
CA LEU A 32 -105.97 -92.92 29.65
C LEU A 32 -104.72 -92.26 30.24
N VAL A 33 -103.57 -92.42 29.59
CA VAL A 33 -102.32 -91.76 30.02
C VAL A 33 -102.43 -90.24 29.90
N LYS A 34 -102.97 -89.73 28.78
CA LYS A 34 -103.18 -88.29 28.60
C LYS A 34 -104.17 -87.72 29.63
N SER A 35 -105.25 -88.44 29.92
CA SER A 35 -106.21 -88.12 30.99
C SER A 35 -105.53 -88.05 32.37
N GLY A 36 -104.61 -88.97 32.67
CA GLY A 36 -103.87 -88.97 33.92
C GLY A 36 -102.94 -87.76 34.07
N PHE A 37 -102.21 -87.40 33.02
CA PHE A 37 -101.32 -86.23 33.06
C PHE A 37 -102.07 -84.90 33.02
N SER A 38 -103.27 -84.83 32.41
CA SER A 38 -104.10 -83.62 32.42
C SER A 38 -104.73 -83.28 33.78
N GLN A 39 -104.61 -84.17 34.77
CA GLN A 39 -105.09 -83.93 36.14
C GLN A 39 -104.06 -83.24 37.03
N ILE A 40 -102.80 -83.13 36.58
CA ILE A 40 -101.75 -82.44 37.32
C ILE A 40 -101.89 -80.93 37.06
N SER A 41 -102.07 -80.14 38.11
CA SER A 41 -102.14 -78.68 37.96
C SER A 41 -100.77 -78.12 37.57
N SER A 42 -100.75 -76.97 36.89
CA SER A 42 -99.50 -76.29 36.53
C SER A 42 -98.62 -75.96 37.75
N ASP A 43 -99.23 -75.77 38.92
CA ASP A 43 -98.51 -75.47 40.17
C ASP A 43 -97.86 -76.72 40.78
N GLU A 44 -98.51 -77.89 40.69
CA GLU A 44 -97.90 -79.17 41.09
C GLU A 44 -96.76 -79.55 40.15
N LEU A 45 -96.92 -79.29 38.85
CA LEU A 45 -95.90 -79.55 37.84
C LEU A 45 -94.68 -78.65 38.06
N ASN A 46 -94.88 -77.38 38.42
CA ASN A 46 -93.82 -76.44 38.80
C ASN A 46 -93.11 -76.85 40.11
N SER A 47 -93.85 -77.31 41.12
CA SER A 47 -93.28 -77.83 42.38
C SER A 47 -92.38 -79.06 42.14
N ILE A 48 -92.83 -79.97 41.27
CA ILE A 48 -92.02 -81.13 40.86
C ILE A 48 -90.76 -80.67 40.12
N ASN A 49 -90.87 -79.65 39.26
CA ASN A 49 -89.74 -79.13 38.51
C ASN A 49 -88.72 -78.39 39.40
N GLU A 50 -89.17 -77.53 40.33
CA GLU A 50 -88.28 -76.88 41.31
C GLU A 50 -87.59 -77.89 42.21
N LYS A 51 -88.29 -78.95 42.65
CA LYS A 51 -87.73 -79.98 43.53
C LYS A 51 -86.67 -80.84 42.86
N TRP A 52 -86.80 -81.13 41.57
CA TRP A 52 -85.87 -82.01 40.85
C TRP A 52 -84.77 -81.27 40.08
N TYR A 53 -85.00 -80.04 39.65
CA TYR A 53 -84.05 -79.30 38.79
C TYR A 53 -83.48 -78.02 39.42
N GLY A 54 -84.02 -77.52 40.53
CA GLY A 54 -83.56 -76.29 41.20
C GLY A 54 -83.74 -75.01 40.35
N ARG A 55 -83.75 -73.83 40.99
CA ARG A 55 -83.79 -72.56 40.23
C ARG A 55 -82.48 -72.37 39.47
N ALA A 56 -82.53 -72.41 38.14
CA ALA A 56 -81.43 -71.99 37.28
C ALA A 56 -81.19 -70.47 37.44
N SER A 57 -80.26 -70.09 38.30
CA SER A 57 -79.83 -68.70 38.47
C SER A 57 -78.98 -68.27 37.27
N THR A 58 -79.63 -67.79 36.21
CA THR A 58 -79.00 -67.14 35.05
C THR A 58 -78.16 -65.91 35.44
N TRP A 59 -78.48 -65.25 36.55
CA TRP A 59 -77.80 -64.04 37.04
C TRP A 59 -76.33 -64.28 37.46
N ILE A 60 -76.01 -65.43 38.05
CA ILE A 60 -74.62 -65.75 38.46
C ILE A 60 -73.73 -65.93 37.22
N TYR A 61 -74.22 -66.62 36.18
CA TYR A 61 -73.45 -66.84 34.95
C TYR A 61 -73.24 -65.54 34.18
N ILE A 62 -74.27 -64.67 34.08
CA ILE A 62 -74.14 -63.36 33.42
C ILE A 62 -73.09 -62.47 34.11
N GLY A 63 -73.03 -62.49 35.45
CA GLY A 63 -72.03 -61.74 36.22
C GLY A 63 -70.59 -62.16 35.89
N TYR A 64 -70.30 -63.47 35.89
CA TYR A 64 -68.98 -63.98 35.51
C TYR A 64 -68.60 -63.62 34.07
N TYR A 65 -69.52 -63.77 33.11
CA TYR A 65 -69.27 -63.37 31.73
C TYR A 65 -68.99 -61.87 31.60
N LEU A 66 -69.69 -61.02 32.36
CA LEU A 66 -69.46 -59.58 32.36
C LEU A 66 -68.09 -59.22 32.96
N GLU A 67 -67.69 -59.87 34.06
CA GLU A 67 -66.36 -59.68 34.66
C GLU A 67 -65.23 -60.10 33.71
N PHE A 68 -65.34 -61.28 33.07
CA PHE A 68 -64.36 -61.73 32.08
C PHE A 68 -64.31 -60.79 30.85
N LEU A 69 -65.45 -60.27 30.40
CA LEU A 69 -65.52 -59.29 29.32
C LEU A 69 -64.81 -57.98 29.70
N LEU A 70 -65.04 -57.47 30.91
CA LEU A 70 -64.40 -56.25 31.41
C LEU A 70 -62.89 -56.40 31.54
N VAL A 71 -62.42 -57.55 32.04
CA VAL A 71 -60.98 -57.88 32.10
C VAL A 71 -60.38 -57.97 30.69
N GLY A 72 -61.08 -58.59 29.74
CA GLY A 72 -60.66 -58.66 28.34
C GLY A 72 -60.53 -57.27 27.69
N ILE A 73 -61.51 -56.39 27.90
CA ILE A 73 -61.47 -55.01 27.41
C ILE A 73 -60.32 -54.22 28.05
N ALA A 74 -60.11 -54.37 29.36
CA ALA A 74 -59.01 -53.73 30.08
C ALA A 74 -57.64 -54.18 29.56
N LEU A 75 -57.46 -55.48 29.29
CA LEU A 75 -56.24 -56.04 28.69
C LEU A 75 -55.99 -55.48 27.29
N VAL A 76 -56.99 -55.46 26.42
CA VAL A 76 -56.89 -54.87 25.08
C VAL A 76 -56.56 -53.38 25.17
N GLY A 77 -57.23 -52.65 26.06
CA GLY A 77 -56.94 -51.23 26.32
C GLY A 77 -55.52 -50.98 26.80
N ALA A 78 -55.00 -51.82 27.70
CA ALA A 78 -53.63 -51.74 28.19
C ALA A 78 -52.60 -52.02 27.09
N VAL A 79 -52.85 -53.00 26.23
CA VAL A 79 -52.00 -53.29 25.06
C VAL A 79 -52.00 -52.12 24.08
N ILE A 80 -53.17 -51.55 23.76
CA ILE A 80 -53.28 -50.38 22.88
C ILE A 80 -52.54 -49.18 23.49
N LEU A 81 -52.71 -48.93 24.79
CA LEU A 81 -52.00 -47.86 25.50
C LEU A 81 -50.49 -48.07 25.47
N TRP A 82 -50.02 -49.30 25.73
CA TRP A 82 -48.61 -49.66 25.72
C TRP A 82 -48.00 -49.49 24.32
N VAL A 83 -48.66 -49.99 23.26
CA VAL A 83 -48.24 -49.80 21.86
C VAL A 83 -48.23 -48.31 21.50
N SER A 84 -49.23 -47.54 21.93
CA SER A 84 -49.30 -46.10 21.69
C SER A 84 -48.13 -45.36 22.35
N LEU A 85 -47.85 -45.65 23.63
CA LEU A 85 -46.73 -45.09 24.38
C LEU A 85 -45.37 -45.49 23.78
N TRP A 86 -45.21 -46.75 23.38
CA TRP A 86 -44.01 -47.24 22.73
C TRP A 86 -43.78 -46.55 21.39
N ASN A 87 -44.83 -46.44 20.57
CA ASN A 87 -44.77 -45.77 19.27
C ASN A 87 -44.50 -44.26 19.42
N GLN A 88 -45.03 -43.61 20.47
CA GLN A 88 -44.68 -42.22 20.79
C GLN A 88 -43.20 -42.08 21.20
N ARG A 89 -42.67 -42.99 22.03
CA ARG A 89 -41.24 -42.99 22.40
C ARG A 89 -40.35 -43.20 21.19
N LEU A 90 -40.64 -44.20 20.37
CA LEU A 90 -39.90 -44.50 19.15
C LEU A 90 -39.87 -43.28 18.21
N ARG A 91 -41.01 -42.62 18.01
CA ARG A 91 -41.08 -41.39 17.20
C ARG A 91 -40.25 -40.25 17.76
N ARG A 92 -40.16 -40.09 19.09
CA ARG A 92 -39.29 -39.08 19.72
C ARG A 92 -37.82 -39.40 19.49
N GLU A 93 -37.44 -40.65 19.63
CA GLU A 93 -36.05 -41.10 19.48
C GLU A 93 -35.57 -40.98 18.03
N VAL A 94 -36.41 -41.41 17.07
CA VAL A 94 -36.17 -41.19 15.64
C VAL A 94 -36.03 -39.71 15.34
N ARG A 95 -36.97 -38.86 15.79
CA ARG A 95 -36.88 -37.41 15.58
C ARG A 95 -35.59 -36.81 16.14
N LYS A 96 -35.19 -37.22 17.34
CA LYS A 96 -33.94 -36.74 17.97
C LYS A 96 -32.72 -37.13 17.13
N LYS A 97 -32.63 -38.40 16.72
CA LYS A 97 -31.53 -38.88 15.87
C LYS A 97 -31.53 -38.23 14.49
N THR A 98 -32.70 -38.01 13.89
CA THR A 98 -32.82 -37.28 12.62
C THR A 98 -32.35 -35.83 12.77
N GLN A 99 -32.69 -35.15 13.88
CA GLN A 99 -32.21 -33.78 14.14
C GLN A 99 -30.71 -33.73 14.38
N GLU A 100 -30.13 -34.67 15.13
CA GLU A 100 -28.68 -34.78 15.34
C GLU A 100 -27.95 -34.94 14.00
N LEU A 101 -28.40 -35.88 13.15
CA LEU A 101 -27.83 -36.10 11.83
C LEU A 101 -27.98 -34.89 10.89
N LEU A 102 -29.13 -34.22 10.93
CA LEU A 102 -29.35 -33.01 10.15
C LEU A 102 -28.41 -31.90 10.60
N HIS A 103 -28.24 -31.72 11.90
CA HIS A 103 -27.34 -30.71 12.46
C HIS A 103 -25.88 -30.99 12.11
N GLU A 104 -25.43 -32.24 12.21
CA GLU A 104 -24.07 -32.64 11.82
C GLU A 104 -23.81 -32.42 10.32
N LYS A 105 -24.77 -32.81 9.46
CA LYS A 105 -24.71 -32.57 8.03
C LYS A 105 -24.69 -31.07 7.69
N GLU A 106 -25.50 -30.28 8.39
CA GLU A 106 -25.58 -28.83 8.20
C GLU A 106 -24.27 -28.16 8.64
N LEU A 107 -23.70 -28.55 9.77
CA LEU A 107 -22.41 -28.06 10.26
C LEU A 107 -21.27 -28.37 9.28
N LEU A 108 -21.22 -29.60 8.75
CA LEU A 108 -20.24 -29.99 7.73
C LEU A 108 -20.38 -29.12 6.48
N ASN A 109 -21.60 -28.91 6.00
CA ASN A 109 -21.87 -28.09 4.83
C ASN A 109 -21.49 -26.62 5.06
N ILE A 110 -21.85 -26.04 6.21
CA ILE A 110 -21.46 -24.67 6.58
C ILE A 110 -19.94 -24.54 6.64
N THR A 111 -19.25 -25.53 7.22
CA THR A 111 -17.79 -25.55 7.31
C THR A 111 -17.18 -25.53 5.91
N LEU A 112 -17.61 -26.41 5.01
CA LEU A 112 -17.11 -26.45 3.63
C LEU A 112 -17.42 -25.17 2.83
N GLN A 113 -18.59 -24.57 3.05
CA GLN A 113 -18.99 -23.32 2.41
C GLN A 113 -18.23 -22.10 2.92
N SER A 114 -17.71 -22.16 4.15
CA SER A 114 -16.99 -21.05 4.79
C SER A 114 -15.47 -21.10 4.56
N ILE A 115 -14.94 -22.19 4.01
CA ILE A 115 -13.51 -22.32 3.69
C ILE A 115 -13.17 -21.38 2.52
N GLY A 116 -12.18 -20.52 2.74
CA GLY A 116 -11.67 -19.57 1.75
C GLY A 116 -10.83 -20.20 0.64
N ASP A 117 -10.40 -21.45 0.80
CA ASP A 117 -9.65 -22.24 -0.20
C ASP A 117 -10.62 -23.05 -1.08
N GLY A 118 -10.19 -23.38 -2.30
CA GLY A 118 -10.90 -24.29 -3.18
C GLY A 118 -10.79 -25.72 -2.65
N VAL A 119 -11.92 -26.38 -2.40
CA VAL A 119 -11.97 -27.78 -1.97
C VAL A 119 -12.76 -28.59 -2.99
N VAL A 120 -12.11 -29.63 -3.51
CA VAL A 120 -12.69 -30.60 -4.44
C VAL A 120 -12.52 -32.00 -3.87
N ALA A 121 -13.59 -32.80 -3.85
CA ALA A 121 -13.51 -34.21 -3.54
C ALA A 121 -13.87 -35.06 -4.77
N THR A 122 -13.20 -36.19 -4.92
CA THR A 122 -13.44 -37.15 -5.99
C THR A 122 -13.65 -38.56 -5.44
N GLY A 123 -14.34 -39.41 -6.20
CA GLY A 123 -14.33 -40.86 -5.99
C GLY A 123 -13.02 -41.50 -6.46
N ILE A 124 -12.93 -42.82 -6.30
CA ILE A 124 -11.80 -43.66 -6.76
C ILE A 124 -11.69 -43.67 -8.29
N ASP A 125 -12.81 -43.48 -8.97
CA ASP A 125 -12.88 -43.33 -10.42
C ASP A 125 -12.44 -41.94 -10.91
N GLY A 126 -12.09 -41.03 -10.00
CA GLY A 126 -11.74 -39.65 -10.33
C GLY A 126 -12.93 -38.80 -10.76
N ALA A 127 -14.16 -39.26 -10.58
CA ALA A 127 -15.35 -38.44 -10.76
C ALA A 127 -15.50 -37.49 -9.56
N ILE A 128 -15.79 -36.23 -9.84
CA ILE A 128 -16.00 -35.22 -8.81
C ILE A 128 -17.28 -35.50 -8.03
N THR A 129 -17.17 -35.53 -6.71
CA THR A 129 -18.30 -35.75 -5.78
C THR A 129 -18.67 -34.47 -5.02
N LEU A 130 -17.74 -33.52 -4.90
CA LEU A 130 -17.97 -32.26 -4.19
C LEU A 130 -17.11 -31.13 -4.75
N LEU A 131 -17.70 -29.95 -4.90
CA LEU A 131 -17.00 -28.67 -5.01
C LEU A 131 -17.59 -27.68 -4.01
N ASN A 132 -16.73 -27.06 -3.20
CA ASN A 132 -17.14 -25.92 -2.39
C ASN A 132 -17.31 -24.64 -3.24
N PRO A 133 -17.93 -23.58 -2.72
CA PRO A 133 -18.17 -22.34 -3.47
C PRO A 133 -16.91 -21.68 -4.04
N THR A 134 -15.78 -21.77 -3.33
CA THR A 134 -14.50 -21.23 -3.79
C THR A 134 -13.97 -22.00 -5.00
N ALA A 135 -14.00 -23.33 -4.96
CA ALA A 135 -13.58 -24.17 -6.08
C ALA A 135 -14.44 -23.92 -7.33
N ARG A 136 -15.75 -23.70 -7.18
CA ARG A 136 -16.64 -23.34 -8.29
C ARG A 136 -16.23 -22.05 -8.96
N ARG A 137 -15.98 -21.01 -8.16
CA ARG A 137 -15.54 -19.69 -8.64
C ARG A 137 -14.21 -19.76 -9.37
N MET A 138 -13.23 -20.47 -8.80
CA MET A 138 -11.89 -20.57 -9.37
C MET A 138 -11.83 -21.44 -10.64
N THR A 139 -12.63 -22.52 -10.69
CA THR A 139 -12.67 -23.41 -11.87
C THR A 139 -13.61 -22.90 -12.97
N GLY A 140 -14.60 -22.06 -12.62
CA GLY A 140 -15.67 -21.63 -13.54
C GLY A 140 -16.71 -22.72 -13.80
N TRP A 141 -16.77 -23.75 -12.95
CA TRP A 141 -17.75 -24.83 -13.02
C TRP A 141 -18.73 -24.73 -11.85
N GLU A 142 -19.99 -25.10 -12.10
CA GLU A 142 -21.04 -25.10 -11.08
C GLU A 142 -21.40 -26.54 -10.73
N ASP A 143 -22.67 -26.83 -10.46
CA ASP A 143 -23.13 -28.18 -10.17
C ASP A 143 -23.00 -29.15 -11.38
N ASP A 144 -22.71 -28.62 -12.57
CA ASP A 144 -22.43 -29.41 -13.79
C ASP A 144 -21.05 -30.10 -13.77
N ALA A 145 -20.18 -29.77 -12.81
CA ALA A 145 -18.95 -30.53 -12.57
C ALA A 145 -19.16 -31.83 -11.77
N LEU A 146 -20.31 -32.03 -11.13
CA LEU A 146 -20.55 -33.24 -10.34
C LEU A 146 -20.68 -34.47 -11.26
N GLY A 147 -19.87 -35.50 -11.01
CA GLY A 147 -19.79 -36.70 -11.84
C GLY A 147 -18.83 -36.59 -13.03
N GLU A 148 -18.36 -35.39 -13.36
CA GLU A 148 -17.32 -35.19 -14.37
C GLU A 148 -15.95 -35.64 -13.86
N LYS A 149 -15.06 -35.99 -14.79
CA LYS A 149 -13.68 -36.37 -14.45
C LYS A 149 -12.90 -35.15 -13.96
N PHE A 150 -12.10 -35.33 -12.91
CA PHE A 150 -11.25 -34.26 -12.37
C PHE A 150 -10.31 -33.66 -13.42
N THR A 151 -9.85 -34.44 -14.41
CA THR A 151 -8.97 -33.95 -15.49
C THR A 151 -9.62 -32.90 -16.39
N THR A 152 -10.96 -32.93 -16.51
CA THR A 152 -11.73 -31.95 -17.28
C THR A 152 -11.92 -30.65 -16.52
N VAL A 153 -12.19 -30.75 -15.21
CA VAL A 153 -12.57 -29.63 -14.35
C VAL A 153 -11.35 -28.92 -13.74
N LEU A 154 -10.34 -29.69 -13.32
CA LEU A 154 -9.10 -29.20 -12.71
C LEU A 154 -7.95 -29.30 -13.72
N ARG A 155 -7.91 -28.36 -14.67
CA ARG A 155 -6.82 -28.26 -15.64
C ARG A 155 -5.63 -27.54 -14.99
N LEU A 156 -4.59 -28.31 -14.68
CA LEU A 156 -3.37 -27.81 -14.06
C LEU A 156 -2.24 -27.71 -15.09
N ILE A 157 -1.59 -26.55 -15.13
CA ILE A 157 -0.42 -26.30 -16.00
C ILE A 157 0.73 -25.72 -15.19
N ASN A 158 1.94 -25.83 -15.72
CA ASN A 158 3.09 -25.13 -15.19
C ASN A 158 3.06 -23.69 -15.70
N GLU A 159 3.26 -22.73 -14.81
CA GLU A 159 3.14 -21.30 -15.12
C GLU A 159 4.15 -20.81 -16.17
N GLU A 160 5.37 -21.37 -16.16
CA GLU A 160 6.47 -20.91 -17.01
C GLU A 160 6.48 -21.61 -18.38
N THR A 161 6.26 -22.92 -18.39
CA THR A 161 6.36 -23.76 -19.59
C THR A 161 5.02 -23.95 -20.31
N GLU A 162 3.92 -23.57 -19.66
CA GLU A 162 2.53 -23.81 -20.08
C GLU A 162 2.18 -25.29 -20.33
N GLN A 163 3.06 -26.22 -19.94
CA GLN A 163 2.83 -27.64 -20.10
C GLN A 163 1.87 -28.17 -19.02
N PRO A 164 1.01 -29.16 -19.34
CA PRO A 164 0.19 -29.83 -18.34
C PRO A 164 1.05 -30.46 -17.25
N VAL A 165 0.65 -30.27 -15.98
CA VAL A 165 1.29 -30.89 -14.82
C VAL A 165 0.48 -32.12 -14.41
N SER A 166 1.15 -33.16 -13.91
CA SER A 166 0.45 -34.34 -13.38
C SER A 166 -0.45 -33.93 -12.22
N SER A 167 -1.70 -34.41 -12.25
CA SER A 167 -2.66 -34.04 -11.22
C SER A 167 -2.27 -34.66 -9.87
N PRO A 168 -2.25 -33.89 -8.77
CA PRO A 168 -2.06 -34.45 -7.44
C PRO A 168 -3.10 -35.53 -7.12
N ILE A 169 -4.34 -35.42 -7.64
CA ILE A 169 -5.40 -36.40 -7.41
C ILE A 169 -5.01 -37.77 -7.98
N GLU A 170 -4.48 -37.79 -9.20
CA GLU A 170 -4.00 -39.01 -9.86
C GLU A 170 -2.86 -39.65 -9.07
N ARG A 171 -1.89 -38.83 -8.65
CA ARG A 171 -0.75 -39.31 -7.84
C ARG A 171 -1.19 -39.87 -6.49
N VAL A 172 -2.17 -39.27 -5.82
CA VAL A 172 -2.71 -39.79 -4.56
C VAL A 172 -3.42 -41.13 -4.76
N LEU A 173 -4.17 -41.29 -5.86
CA LEU A 173 -4.81 -42.57 -6.20
C LEU A 173 -3.78 -43.67 -6.49
N GLU A 174 -2.62 -43.32 -7.06
CA GLU A 174 -1.52 -44.25 -7.34
C GLU A 174 -0.69 -44.61 -6.10
N THR A 175 -0.31 -43.61 -5.29
CA THR A 175 0.62 -43.79 -4.16
C THR A 175 -0.09 -44.06 -2.84
N GLY A 176 -1.31 -43.57 -2.69
CA GLY A 176 -2.04 -43.55 -1.42
C GLY A 176 -1.48 -42.59 -0.37
N GLU A 177 -0.52 -41.73 -0.72
CA GLU A 177 0.08 -40.76 0.20
C GLU A 177 -0.45 -39.34 -0.06
N ILE A 178 -0.17 -38.42 0.86
CA ILE A 178 -0.48 -37.00 0.68
C ILE A 178 0.51 -36.42 -0.35
N VAL A 179 0.00 -35.74 -1.36
CA VAL A 179 0.79 -35.16 -2.45
C VAL A 179 0.59 -33.65 -2.48
N GLY A 180 1.65 -32.88 -2.29
CA GLY A 180 1.65 -31.43 -2.53
C GLY A 180 1.67 -31.11 -4.02
N LEU A 181 1.16 -29.92 -4.39
CA LEU A 181 1.37 -29.34 -5.72
C LEU A 181 2.86 -29.02 -5.93
N ALA A 182 3.31 -29.14 -7.17
CA ALA A 182 4.64 -28.67 -7.55
C ALA A 182 4.68 -27.14 -7.52
N ASN A 183 5.86 -26.58 -7.25
CA ASN A 183 6.07 -25.13 -7.38
C ASN A 183 5.67 -24.66 -8.80
N HIS A 184 5.05 -23.49 -8.90
CA HIS A 184 4.63 -22.87 -10.18
C HIS A 184 3.50 -23.62 -10.89
N THR A 185 2.50 -24.10 -10.15
CA THR A 185 1.28 -24.70 -10.73
C THR A 185 0.16 -23.67 -10.82
N ALA A 186 -0.43 -23.52 -12.00
CA ALA A 186 -1.62 -22.71 -12.22
C ALA A 186 -2.84 -23.55 -12.59
N LEU A 187 -3.99 -23.16 -12.05
CA LEU A 187 -5.30 -23.65 -12.44
C LEU A 187 -5.80 -22.83 -13.64
N VAL A 188 -6.25 -23.52 -14.67
CA VAL A 188 -6.91 -22.91 -15.83
C VAL A 188 -8.42 -23.08 -15.67
N ASN A 189 -9.13 -21.97 -15.55
CA ASN A 189 -10.58 -21.99 -15.44
C ASN A 189 -11.25 -22.32 -16.79
N ARG A 190 -12.56 -22.52 -16.80
CA ARG A 190 -13.34 -22.85 -18.00
C ARG A 190 -13.27 -21.78 -19.11
N MET A 191 -13.00 -20.52 -18.74
CA MET A 191 -12.84 -19.39 -19.66
C MET A 191 -11.40 -19.25 -20.19
N GLY A 192 -10.45 -20.02 -19.66
CA GLY A 192 -9.04 -20.00 -20.05
C GLY A 192 -8.15 -19.06 -19.21
N GLU A 193 -8.68 -18.43 -18.17
CA GLU A 193 -7.90 -17.60 -17.25
C GLU A 193 -7.04 -18.49 -16.34
N LYS A 194 -5.82 -18.04 -16.06
CA LYS A 194 -4.83 -18.77 -15.27
C LYS A 194 -4.73 -18.16 -13.88
N THR A 195 -4.91 -18.98 -12.85
CA THR A 195 -4.74 -18.57 -11.45
C THR A 195 -3.61 -19.41 -10.82
N PRO A 196 -2.53 -18.80 -10.32
CA PRO A 196 -1.50 -19.53 -9.58
C PRO A 196 -2.09 -20.11 -8.30
N ILE A 197 -1.87 -21.40 -8.07
CA ILE A 197 -2.41 -22.09 -6.90
C ILE A 197 -1.34 -22.82 -6.09
N ALA A 198 -1.54 -22.86 -4.77
CA ALA A 198 -0.79 -23.70 -3.85
C ALA A 198 -1.71 -24.72 -3.17
N ASP A 199 -1.12 -25.62 -2.38
CA ASP A 199 -1.71 -26.76 -1.64
C ASP A 199 -1.67 -28.12 -2.36
N GLY A 200 -2.48 -29.08 -1.99
CA GLY A 200 -2.23 -30.49 -2.31
C GLY A 200 -3.46 -31.37 -2.19
N ALA A 201 -3.26 -32.66 -2.48
CA ALA A 201 -4.29 -33.67 -2.42
C ALA A 201 -3.97 -34.71 -1.34
N ALA A 202 -5.01 -35.19 -0.68
CA ALA A 202 -4.94 -36.20 0.36
C ALA A 202 -6.01 -37.29 0.14
N PRO A 203 -5.72 -38.56 0.44
CA PRO A 203 -6.68 -39.65 0.26
C PRO A 203 -7.80 -39.57 1.31
N ILE A 204 -9.04 -39.79 0.88
CA ILE A 204 -10.18 -40.04 1.76
C ILE A 204 -10.22 -41.53 2.05
N ARG A 205 -10.12 -41.91 3.33
CA ARG A 205 -10.05 -43.32 3.77
C ARG A 205 -11.27 -43.72 4.58
N ASP A 206 -11.68 -44.98 4.46
CA ASP A 206 -12.67 -45.59 5.34
C ASP A 206 -12.06 -46.03 6.69
N GLU A 207 -12.87 -46.56 7.60
CA GLU A 207 -12.43 -47.07 8.91
C GLU A 207 -11.41 -48.22 8.81
N ASN A 208 -11.34 -48.90 7.67
CA ASN A 208 -10.42 -50.00 7.41
C ASN A 208 -9.13 -49.54 6.69
N GLY A 209 -9.00 -48.24 6.41
CA GLY A 209 -7.85 -47.66 5.71
C GLY A 209 -7.89 -47.77 4.18
N THR A 210 -9.00 -48.27 3.62
CA THR A 210 -9.24 -48.35 2.16
C THR A 210 -9.52 -46.96 1.60
N ILE A 211 -8.90 -46.61 0.48
CA ILE A 211 -9.12 -45.32 -0.19
C ILE A 211 -10.50 -45.33 -0.84
N TYR A 212 -11.37 -44.43 -0.40
CA TYR A 212 -12.71 -44.19 -0.94
C TYR A 212 -12.70 -43.08 -2.01
N GLY A 213 -11.68 -42.21 -1.98
CA GLY A 213 -11.59 -41.07 -2.86
C GLY A 213 -10.40 -40.18 -2.53
N VAL A 214 -10.38 -38.98 -3.10
CA VAL A 214 -9.34 -37.99 -2.85
C VAL A 214 -9.99 -36.65 -2.56
N VAL A 215 -9.44 -35.91 -1.60
CA VAL A 215 -9.74 -34.50 -1.40
C VAL A 215 -8.54 -33.68 -1.85
N MET A 216 -8.78 -32.71 -2.73
CA MET A 216 -7.80 -31.71 -3.14
C MET A 216 -8.20 -30.37 -2.56
N VAL A 217 -7.25 -29.72 -1.91
CA VAL A 217 -7.35 -28.32 -1.49
C VAL A 217 -6.43 -27.52 -2.37
N PHE A 218 -6.86 -26.33 -2.79
CA PHE A 218 -6.03 -25.38 -3.49
C PHE A 218 -6.39 -23.94 -3.11
N ARG A 219 -5.37 -23.13 -2.89
CA ARG A 219 -5.51 -21.72 -2.56
C ARG A 219 -4.96 -20.85 -3.68
N ASP A 220 -5.69 -19.77 -3.99
CA ASP A 220 -5.19 -18.69 -4.85
C ASP A 220 -4.03 -17.98 -4.15
N VAL A 221 -2.85 -17.99 -4.76
CA VAL A 221 -1.64 -17.35 -4.24
C VAL A 221 -1.19 -16.16 -5.07
N THR A 222 -2.09 -15.60 -5.89
CA THR A 222 -1.78 -14.44 -6.75
C THR A 222 -1.26 -13.27 -5.92
N GLN A 223 -1.98 -12.91 -4.85
CA GLN A 223 -1.62 -11.76 -4.03
C GLN A 223 -0.30 -11.97 -3.27
N GLU A 224 -0.09 -13.16 -2.69
CA GLU A 224 1.14 -13.51 -2.00
C GLU A 224 2.35 -13.53 -2.93
N LYS A 225 2.15 -13.98 -4.18
CA LYS A 225 3.19 -13.98 -5.22
C LYS A 225 3.54 -12.54 -5.63
N GLU A 226 2.54 -11.72 -5.95
CA GLU A 226 2.74 -10.30 -6.27
C GLU A 226 3.43 -9.55 -5.13
N GLN A 227 3.04 -9.81 -3.88
CA GLN A 227 3.68 -9.22 -2.70
C GLN A 227 5.13 -9.68 -2.55
N ARG A 228 5.40 -10.98 -2.76
CA ARG A 228 6.76 -11.54 -2.71
C ARG A 228 7.65 -10.93 -3.79
N GLU A 229 7.20 -10.90 -5.04
CA GLU A 229 7.91 -10.28 -6.16
C GLU A 229 8.17 -8.79 -5.91
N LYS A 230 7.19 -8.08 -5.34
CA LYS A 230 7.36 -6.68 -4.95
C LYS A 230 8.38 -6.50 -3.82
N ILE A 231 8.39 -7.38 -2.83
CA ILE A 231 9.39 -7.37 -1.75
C ILE A 231 10.77 -7.63 -2.34
N GLU A 232 10.93 -8.66 -3.16
CA GLU A 232 12.20 -8.99 -3.84
C GLU A 232 12.71 -7.82 -4.70
N TYR A 233 11.79 -7.14 -5.40
CA TYR A 233 12.12 -5.94 -6.16
C TYR A 233 12.58 -4.77 -5.26
N ILE A 234 11.83 -4.43 -4.20
CA ILE A 234 12.19 -3.34 -3.27
C ILE A 234 13.49 -3.64 -2.49
N MET A 235 13.78 -4.92 -2.23
CA MET A 235 15.04 -5.33 -1.60
C MET A 235 16.26 -5.01 -2.48
N SER A 236 16.09 -4.95 -3.80
CA SER A 236 17.18 -4.65 -4.75
C SER A 236 17.10 -3.26 -5.38
N HIS A 237 15.93 -2.63 -5.42
CA HIS A 237 15.70 -1.36 -6.13
C HIS A 237 15.16 -0.24 -5.24
N ASP A 238 15.49 1.01 -5.55
CA ASP A 238 14.95 2.20 -4.92
C ASP A 238 13.54 2.50 -5.45
N SER A 239 12.58 2.66 -4.54
CA SER A 239 11.17 2.82 -4.91
C SER A 239 10.84 4.14 -5.63
N MET A 240 11.71 5.16 -5.55
CA MET A 240 11.48 6.47 -6.16
C MET A 240 12.07 6.54 -7.56
N THR A 241 13.27 6.00 -7.76
CA THR A 241 14.00 6.11 -9.03
C THR A 241 13.90 4.87 -9.90
N GLY A 242 13.59 3.70 -9.33
CA GLY A 242 13.63 2.42 -10.04
C GLY A 242 15.05 1.89 -10.29
N LEU A 243 16.09 2.61 -9.87
CA LEU A 243 17.48 2.16 -9.92
C LEU A 243 17.76 1.13 -8.82
N TYR A 244 18.92 0.48 -8.85
CA TYR A 244 19.35 -0.36 -7.73
C TYR A 244 19.50 0.46 -6.44
N ASN A 245 19.18 -0.15 -5.30
CA ASN A 245 19.35 0.47 -4.00
C ASN A 245 20.77 0.22 -3.47
N ARG A 246 21.11 0.93 -2.37
CA ARG A 246 22.40 0.80 -1.71
C ARG A 246 22.75 -0.62 -1.29
N TRP A 247 21.77 -1.39 -0.78
CA TRP A 247 22.00 -2.75 -0.30
C TRP A 247 22.51 -3.67 -1.42
N TYR A 248 21.85 -3.62 -2.59
CA TYR A 248 22.26 -4.41 -3.75
C TYR A 248 23.67 -4.02 -4.23
N MET A 249 23.94 -2.71 -4.30
CA MET A 249 25.26 -2.22 -4.70
C MET A 249 26.36 -2.61 -3.72
N GLU A 250 26.12 -2.56 -2.40
CA GLU A 250 27.09 -3.05 -1.40
C GLU A 250 27.39 -4.54 -1.57
N GLU A 251 26.37 -5.36 -1.88
CA GLU A 251 26.58 -6.78 -2.18
C GLU A 251 27.45 -6.96 -3.44
N GLU A 252 27.17 -6.24 -4.52
CA GLU A 252 27.97 -6.31 -5.75
C GLU A 252 29.41 -5.83 -5.54
N LEU A 253 29.63 -4.74 -4.79
CA LEU A 253 30.97 -4.24 -4.46
C LEU A 253 31.74 -5.29 -3.64
N SER A 254 31.11 -5.96 -2.68
CA SER A 254 31.77 -6.98 -1.85
C SER A 254 32.34 -8.15 -2.68
N ARG A 255 31.70 -8.46 -3.82
CA ARG A 255 32.20 -9.50 -4.74
C ARG A 255 33.53 -9.12 -5.37
N TYR A 256 33.85 -7.83 -5.51
CA TYR A 256 35.15 -7.36 -6.01
C TYR A 256 36.28 -7.43 -4.97
N ASP A 257 35.94 -7.59 -3.68
CA ASP A 257 36.91 -7.82 -2.62
C ASP A 257 37.18 -9.33 -2.38
N HIS A 258 36.17 -10.17 -2.60
CA HIS A 258 36.21 -11.60 -2.23
C HIS A 258 36.47 -12.56 -3.38
N GLU A 259 35.93 -12.27 -4.55
CA GLU A 259 36.17 -13.03 -5.77
C GLU A 259 37.25 -12.25 -6.54
N GLU A 260 38.26 -12.91 -7.14
CA GLU A 260 39.32 -12.25 -7.94
C GLU A 260 38.73 -11.59 -9.22
N LYS A 261 37.69 -10.77 -9.10
CA LYS A 261 37.10 -9.98 -10.16
C LYS A 261 38.10 -8.90 -10.56
N GLY A 262 38.17 -8.67 -11.87
CA GLY A 262 39.10 -7.75 -12.52
C GLY A 262 38.84 -6.28 -12.20
N SER A 263 39.54 -5.41 -12.92
CA SER A 263 39.44 -3.95 -12.78
C SER A 263 38.01 -3.43 -12.93
N CYS A 264 37.68 -2.34 -12.25
CA CYS A 264 36.40 -1.65 -12.40
C CYS A 264 36.55 -0.15 -12.19
N ALA A 265 35.60 0.61 -12.74
CA ALA A 265 35.44 2.03 -12.44
C ALA A 265 34.24 2.23 -11.52
N LEU A 266 34.42 3.09 -10.52
CA LEU A 266 33.34 3.59 -9.67
C LEU A 266 33.15 5.07 -9.95
N ILE A 267 31.91 5.50 -10.17
CA ILE A 267 31.54 6.91 -10.33
C ILE A 267 30.54 7.27 -9.25
N MET A 268 30.92 8.17 -8.34
CA MET A 268 30.06 8.74 -7.33
C MET A 268 29.46 10.05 -7.84
N GLY A 269 28.15 10.21 -7.69
CA GLY A 269 27.40 11.39 -8.09
C GLY A 269 26.65 12.02 -6.92
N ASP A 270 26.63 13.33 -6.86
CA ASP A 270 25.91 14.10 -5.85
C ASP A 270 25.15 15.26 -6.53
N LEU A 271 23.83 15.36 -6.27
CA LEU A 271 22.98 16.38 -6.86
C LEU A 271 23.30 17.79 -6.33
N ASN A 272 23.48 18.73 -7.25
CA ASN A 272 23.68 20.13 -6.89
C ASN A 272 22.32 20.83 -6.74
N GLY A 273 22.13 21.58 -5.66
CA GLY A 273 20.98 22.47 -5.51
C GLY A 273 19.64 21.80 -5.16
N LEU A 274 19.60 20.50 -4.86
CA LEU A 274 18.34 19.81 -4.52
C LEU A 274 17.61 20.48 -3.34
N LYS A 275 18.34 20.92 -2.31
CA LYS A 275 17.75 21.65 -1.18
C LYS A 275 17.12 22.97 -1.62
N LEU A 276 17.79 23.72 -2.50
CA LEU A 276 17.26 24.97 -3.04
C LEU A 276 15.98 24.72 -3.84
N VAL A 277 15.94 23.67 -4.66
CA VAL A 277 14.75 23.26 -5.41
C VAL A 277 13.59 22.89 -4.46
N ASN A 278 13.88 22.12 -3.42
CA ASN A 278 12.89 21.77 -2.39
C ASN A 278 12.34 23.01 -1.67
N ASP A 279 13.23 23.94 -1.29
CA ASP A 279 12.86 25.14 -0.54
C ASP A 279 12.10 26.15 -1.43
N ALA A 280 12.43 26.25 -2.73
CA ALA A 280 11.81 27.19 -3.67
C ALA A 280 10.51 26.67 -4.30
N PHE A 281 10.46 25.38 -4.66
CA PHE A 281 9.37 24.79 -5.45
C PHE A 281 8.66 23.62 -4.76
N GLY A 282 9.13 23.20 -3.58
CA GLY A 282 8.57 22.12 -2.78
C GLY A 282 9.13 20.74 -3.10
N HIS A 283 8.87 19.79 -2.21
CA HIS A 283 9.40 18.42 -2.29
C HIS A 283 8.98 17.66 -3.55
N TYR A 284 7.81 17.97 -4.13
CA TYR A 284 7.35 17.31 -5.35
C TYR A 284 8.28 17.60 -6.56
N GLU A 285 8.73 18.85 -6.71
CA GLU A 285 9.69 19.22 -7.75
C GLU A 285 11.09 18.69 -7.44
N GLY A 286 11.47 18.57 -6.16
CA GLY A 286 12.69 17.85 -5.76
C GLY A 286 12.67 16.37 -6.14
N ASP A 287 11.56 15.68 -5.89
CA ASP A 287 11.38 14.27 -6.31
C ASP A 287 11.41 14.12 -7.83
N ARG A 288 10.89 15.12 -8.57
CA ARG A 288 11.01 15.17 -10.03
C ARG A 288 12.47 15.35 -10.46
N PHE A 289 13.22 16.25 -9.83
CA PHE A 289 14.65 16.46 -10.08
C PHE A 289 15.43 15.14 -9.93
N ILE A 290 15.21 14.41 -8.84
CA ILE A 290 15.89 13.14 -8.56
C ILE A 290 15.57 12.09 -9.64
N ARG A 291 14.30 11.96 -10.03
CA ARG A 291 13.86 10.99 -11.06
C ARG A 291 14.43 11.32 -12.44
N GLU A 292 14.51 12.60 -12.80
CA GLU A 292 15.08 13.03 -14.08
C GLU A 292 16.58 12.71 -14.16
N ILE A 293 17.33 12.97 -13.09
CA ILE A 293 18.75 12.60 -13.04
C ILE A 293 18.91 11.08 -13.08
N ALA A 294 18.12 10.33 -12.30
CA ALA A 294 18.16 8.87 -12.32
C ALA A 294 17.96 8.29 -13.73
N ALA A 295 16.96 8.79 -14.46
CA ALA A 295 16.69 8.38 -15.84
C ALA A 295 17.85 8.74 -16.80
N ILE A 296 18.50 9.88 -16.59
CA ILE A 296 19.71 10.25 -17.36
C ILE A 296 20.85 9.30 -17.06
N LEU A 297 21.12 8.98 -15.79
CA LEU A 297 22.19 8.05 -15.38
C LEU A 297 21.97 6.65 -15.98
N GLU A 298 20.75 6.11 -15.87
CA GLU A 298 20.39 4.79 -16.41
C GLU A 298 20.52 4.74 -17.93
N SER A 299 19.89 5.68 -18.65
CA SER A 299 19.92 5.73 -20.11
C SER A 299 21.29 6.06 -20.71
N SER A 300 22.22 6.57 -19.89
CA SER A 300 23.59 6.88 -20.29
C SER A 300 24.54 5.72 -20.00
N SER A 301 24.17 4.78 -19.14
CA SER A 301 25.00 3.66 -18.73
C SER A 301 24.85 2.46 -19.69
N GLY A 302 25.87 1.61 -19.74
CA GLY A 302 25.88 0.41 -20.58
C GLY A 302 25.07 -0.76 -19.97
N PRO A 303 24.85 -1.85 -20.74
CA PRO A 303 24.06 -3.01 -20.31
C PRO A 303 24.71 -3.83 -19.18
N HIS A 304 26.00 -3.59 -18.89
CA HIS A 304 26.75 -4.26 -17.82
C HIS A 304 27.07 -3.34 -16.65
N ASP A 305 26.72 -2.06 -16.76
CA ASP A 305 26.95 -1.08 -15.70
C ASP A 305 25.81 -1.18 -14.68
N VAL A 306 26.14 -1.08 -13.40
CA VAL A 306 25.16 -1.07 -12.32
C VAL A 306 25.00 0.36 -11.84
N VAL A 307 23.80 0.92 -11.99
CA VAL A 307 23.46 2.28 -11.52
C VAL A 307 22.63 2.16 -10.25
N CYS A 308 23.07 2.84 -9.20
CA CYS A 308 22.47 2.78 -7.87
C CYS A 308 22.16 4.17 -7.34
N ARG A 309 21.05 4.30 -6.61
CA ARG A 309 20.83 5.43 -5.69
C ARG A 309 21.45 5.08 -4.33
N TRP A 310 22.57 5.73 -4.03
CA TRP A 310 23.39 5.47 -2.85
C TRP A 310 22.81 6.12 -1.58
N GLY A 311 22.24 7.30 -1.74
CA GLY A 311 21.70 8.14 -0.67
C GLY A 311 20.70 9.16 -1.24
N GLY A 312 20.07 9.96 -0.37
CA GLY A 312 18.97 10.86 -0.76
C GLY A 312 19.22 11.64 -2.06
N ASP A 313 20.38 12.27 -2.16
CA ASP A 313 20.91 13.03 -3.30
C ASP A 313 22.17 12.41 -3.93
N GLU A 314 22.52 11.18 -3.55
CA GLU A 314 23.75 10.52 -3.97
C GLU A 314 23.48 9.30 -4.88
N PHE A 315 24.31 9.13 -5.90
CA PHE A 315 24.25 8.04 -6.87
C PHE A 315 25.60 7.37 -7.03
N LEU A 316 25.62 6.07 -7.30
CA LEU A 316 26.84 5.31 -7.54
C LEU A 316 26.69 4.48 -8.81
N ILE A 317 27.68 4.56 -9.70
CA ILE A 317 27.77 3.72 -10.89
C ILE A 317 28.98 2.81 -10.75
N LEU A 318 28.77 1.51 -10.92
CA LEU A 318 29.81 0.50 -11.03
C LEU A 318 29.92 0.05 -12.49
N MET A 319 31.11 0.19 -13.07
CA MET A 319 31.40 -0.23 -14.44
C MET A 319 32.44 -1.36 -14.45
N PRO A 320 32.03 -2.62 -14.65
CA PRO A 320 32.93 -3.76 -14.71
C PRO A 320 33.93 -3.65 -15.88
N GLY A 321 35.23 -3.82 -15.62
CA GLY A 321 36.26 -3.83 -16.66
C GLY A 321 36.62 -2.47 -17.26
N ALA A 322 35.95 -1.39 -16.83
CA ALA A 322 36.17 -0.05 -17.36
C ALA A 322 37.41 0.63 -16.78
N GLY A 323 38.07 1.46 -17.59
CA GLY A 323 39.19 2.29 -17.19
C GLY A 323 38.80 3.76 -16.93
N ALA A 324 39.81 4.58 -16.64
CA ALA A 324 39.62 6.02 -16.40
C ALA A 324 39.00 6.75 -17.60
N ALA A 325 39.43 6.42 -18.83
CA ALA A 325 38.93 7.05 -20.05
C ALA A 325 37.44 6.73 -20.29
N ASP A 326 37.00 5.52 -19.97
CA ASP A 326 35.59 5.11 -20.10
C ASP A 326 34.71 5.85 -19.08
N ALA A 327 35.20 5.96 -17.84
CA ALA A 327 34.53 6.71 -16.78
C ALA A 327 34.41 8.20 -17.13
N GLU A 328 35.46 8.82 -17.66
CA GLU A 328 35.44 10.21 -18.11
C GLU A 328 34.44 10.43 -19.24
N GLN A 329 34.41 9.55 -20.25
CA GLN A 329 33.44 9.63 -21.34
C GLN A 329 31.99 9.48 -20.85
N LEU A 330 31.74 8.59 -19.89
CA LEU A 330 30.40 8.44 -19.30
C LEU A 330 30.01 9.71 -18.54
N ILE A 331 30.92 10.29 -17.76
CA ILE A 331 30.68 11.55 -17.04
C ILE A 331 30.35 12.69 -18.01
N GLU A 332 31.15 12.87 -19.07
CA GLU A 332 30.89 13.91 -20.09
C GLU A 332 29.53 13.72 -20.75
N ARG A 333 29.17 12.48 -21.08
CA ARG A 333 27.86 12.13 -21.65
C ARG A 333 26.71 12.47 -20.69
N ILE A 334 26.84 12.15 -19.40
CA ILE A 334 25.83 12.45 -18.38
C ILE A 334 25.65 13.97 -18.25
N LEU A 335 26.76 14.71 -18.13
CA LEU A 335 26.72 16.17 -17.97
C LEU A 335 26.11 16.86 -19.18
N ALA A 336 26.43 16.41 -20.40
CA ALA A 336 25.82 16.94 -21.62
C ALA A 336 24.30 16.73 -21.63
N ARG A 337 23.82 15.52 -21.29
CA ARG A 337 22.39 15.23 -21.21
C ARG A 337 21.65 16.02 -20.12
N CYS A 338 22.30 16.28 -18.99
CA CYS A 338 21.75 17.14 -17.94
C CYS A 338 21.53 18.57 -18.49
N SER A 339 22.51 19.10 -19.22
CA SER A 339 22.39 20.43 -19.83
C SER A 339 21.33 20.48 -20.93
N GLU A 340 21.19 19.45 -21.75
CA GLU A 340 20.18 19.38 -22.82
C GLU A 340 18.75 19.32 -22.29
N LYS A 341 18.54 18.65 -21.15
CA LYS A 341 17.22 18.42 -20.57
C LYS A 341 16.84 19.47 -19.51
N SER A 342 17.75 20.39 -19.19
CA SER A 342 17.46 21.53 -18.32
C SER A 342 16.51 22.51 -19.02
N ASP A 343 15.54 23.06 -18.28
CA ASP A 343 14.61 24.08 -18.76
C ASP A 343 14.68 25.37 -17.92
N GLU A 344 13.84 26.37 -18.22
CA GLU A 344 13.79 27.64 -17.47
C GLU A 344 13.37 27.49 -16.00
N THR A 345 12.73 26.38 -15.65
CA THR A 345 12.18 26.08 -14.32
C THR A 345 13.01 25.07 -13.51
N LEU A 346 13.76 24.19 -14.18
CA LEU A 346 14.51 23.09 -13.58
C LEU A 346 15.87 22.95 -14.26
N GLN A 347 16.91 23.46 -13.59
CA GLN A 347 18.29 23.27 -14.01
C GLN A 347 18.87 22.00 -13.40
N LEU A 348 19.03 20.95 -14.22
CA LEU A 348 19.56 19.66 -13.78
C LEU A 348 21.08 19.76 -13.63
N SER A 349 21.57 19.51 -12.41
CA SER A 349 22.99 19.59 -12.11
C SER A 349 23.42 18.52 -11.11
N ILE A 350 24.52 17.83 -11.43
CA ILE A 350 25.10 16.76 -10.64
C ILE A 350 26.63 16.90 -10.67
N ALA A 351 27.27 16.79 -9.51
CA ALA A 351 28.71 16.65 -9.40
C ALA A 351 29.06 15.17 -9.51
N LEU A 352 30.00 14.82 -10.39
CA LEU A 352 30.41 13.42 -10.62
C LEU A 352 31.92 13.30 -10.41
N GLY A 353 32.36 12.36 -9.57
CA GLY A 353 33.75 11.98 -9.35
C GLY A 353 33.91 10.49 -9.54
N TYR A 354 35.11 10.05 -9.95
CA TYR A 354 35.37 8.64 -10.22
C TYR A 354 36.67 8.17 -9.58
N ALA A 355 36.79 6.85 -9.41
CA ALA A 355 38.02 6.16 -9.05
C ALA A 355 38.05 4.78 -9.72
N ILE A 356 39.25 4.24 -9.92
CA ILE A 356 39.46 2.98 -10.67
C ILE A 356 40.15 1.97 -9.77
N LYS A 357 39.55 0.79 -9.64
CA LYS A 357 40.24 -0.40 -9.11
C LYS A 357 41.06 -1.00 -10.23
N LYS A 358 42.39 -1.01 -10.08
CA LYS A 358 43.34 -1.50 -11.10
C LYS A 358 43.81 -2.91 -10.77
N GLU A 359 44.03 -3.19 -9.49
CA GLU A 359 44.63 -4.44 -9.03
C GLU A 359 43.66 -5.24 -8.13
N PRO A 360 43.71 -6.58 -8.16
CA PRO A 360 42.89 -7.42 -7.29
C PRO A 360 43.11 -7.14 -5.80
N GLY A 361 44.31 -6.73 -5.39
CA GLY A 361 44.66 -6.46 -3.99
C GLY A 361 44.15 -5.14 -3.40
N GLU A 362 43.64 -4.22 -4.23
CA GLU A 362 43.04 -2.96 -3.75
C GLU A 362 41.66 -3.22 -3.15
N ARG A 363 41.36 -2.67 -1.96
CA ARG A 363 40.01 -2.81 -1.39
C ARG A 363 39.04 -1.89 -2.10
N ILE A 364 37.89 -2.41 -2.54
CA ILE A 364 36.87 -1.63 -3.26
C ILE A 364 36.38 -0.44 -2.43
N HIS A 365 36.33 -0.58 -1.11
CA HIS A 365 35.94 0.51 -0.21
C HIS A 365 36.94 1.68 -0.22
N ASP A 366 38.24 1.44 -0.44
CA ASP A 366 39.22 2.52 -0.55
C ASP A 366 39.04 3.28 -1.87
N VAL A 367 38.70 2.56 -2.95
CA VAL A 367 38.37 3.12 -4.27
C VAL A 367 37.08 3.94 -4.20
N LEU A 368 36.04 3.44 -3.53
CA LEU A 368 34.80 4.18 -3.30
C LEU A 368 35.05 5.51 -2.57
N ARG A 369 35.87 5.49 -1.51
CA ARG A 369 36.25 6.70 -0.77
C ARG A 369 37.02 7.69 -1.63
N GLU A 370 37.85 7.23 -2.56
CA GLU A 370 38.54 8.10 -3.52
C GLU A 370 37.55 8.77 -4.48
N ALA A 371 36.57 8.02 -4.99
CA ALA A 371 35.52 8.56 -5.85
C ALA A 371 34.71 9.63 -5.10
N GLU A 372 34.28 9.35 -3.86
CA GLU A 372 33.58 10.31 -2.98
C GLU A 372 34.38 11.61 -2.79
N GLN A 373 35.68 11.50 -2.49
CA GLN A 373 36.53 12.68 -2.32
C GLN A 373 36.64 13.51 -3.60
N LEU A 374 36.70 12.87 -4.76
CA LEU A 374 36.74 13.58 -6.03
C LEU A 374 35.41 14.26 -6.35
N THR A 375 34.28 13.59 -6.07
CA THR A 375 32.92 14.16 -6.20
C THR A 375 32.78 15.40 -5.33
N TYR A 376 33.17 15.31 -4.06
CA TYR A 376 33.12 16.45 -3.14
C TYR A 376 33.96 17.64 -3.64
N ARG A 377 35.20 17.40 -4.11
CA ARG A 377 36.04 18.47 -4.68
C ARG A 377 35.40 19.12 -5.91
N ARG A 378 34.79 18.31 -6.79
CA ARG A 378 34.10 18.83 -7.98
C ARG A 378 32.84 19.61 -7.62
N LYS A 379 32.06 19.14 -6.64
CA LYS A 379 30.88 19.84 -6.11
C LYS A 379 31.22 21.26 -5.65
N LEU A 380 32.31 21.42 -4.88
CA LEU A 380 32.78 22.73 -4.43
C LEU A 380 33.16 23.66 -5.60
N MET A 381 33.74 23.12 -6.69
CA MET A 381 34.08 23.92 -7.87
C MET A 381 32.84 24.35 -8.65
N ILE A 382 31.88 23.44 -8.83
CA ILE A 382 30.62 23.70 -9.57
C ILE A 382 29.75 24.71 -8.81
N GLU A 383 29.65 24.61 -7.48
CA GLU A 383 28.94 25.63 -6.70
C GLU A 383 29.56 27.02 -6.87
N LYS A 384 30.89 27.10 -6.90
CA LYS A 384 31.59 28.39 -7.07
C LYS A 384 31.35 28.99 -8.47
N SER A 385 31.38 28.17 -9.52
CA SER A 385 31.11 28.65 -10.88
C SER A 385 29.65 29.06 -11.08
N PHE A 386 28.70 28.31 -10.51
CA PHE A 386 27.28 28.68 -10.53
C PHE A 386 27.02 30.01 -9.81
N ARG A 387 27.64 30.21 -8.64
CA ARG A 387 27.53 31.49 -7.92
C ARG A 387 28.08 32.66 -8.73
N SER A 388 29.24 32.48 -9.38
CA SER A 388 29.79 33.48 -10.29
C SER A 388 28.90 33.77 -11.50
N SER A 389 28.24 32.77 -12.09
CA SER A 389 27.32 33.00 -13.22
C SER A 389 26.07 33.79 -12.81
N VAL A 390 25.55 33.57 -11.60
CA VAL A 390 24.40 34.33 -11.09
C VAL A 390 24.77 35.80 -10.88
N ILE A 391 25.94 36.08 -10.30
CA ILE A 391 26.43 37.46 -10.13
C ILE A 391 26.60 38.14 -11.50
N ASN A 392 27.19 37.46 -12.47
CA ASN A 392 27.35 38.00 -13.83
C ASN A 392 26.00 38.28 -14.53
N ALA A 393 25.00 37.41 -14.34
CA ALA A 393 23.66 37.63 -14.88
C ALA A 393 22.96 38.85 -14.25
N LEU A 394 23.12 39.05 -12.94
CA LEU A 394 22.63 40.24 -12.24
C LEU A 394 23.32 41.51 -12.75
N LEU A 395 24.64 41.48 -12.92
CA LEU A 395 25.40 42.60 -13.49
C LEU A 395 24.95 42.93 -14.92
N ALA A 396 24.76 41.91 -15.76
CA ALA A 396 24.26 42.11 -17.13
C ALA A 396 22.85 42.70 -17.16
N THR A 397 21.97 42.26 -16.25
CA THR A 397 20.61 42.80 -16.14
C THR A 397 20.61 44.25 -15.66
N LEU A 398 21.47 44.57 -14.68
CA LEU A 398 21.67 45.94 -14.21
C LEU A 398 22.21 46.83 -15.33
N ALA A 399 23.22 46.39 -16.07
CA ALA A 399 23.77 47.12 -17.22
C ALA A 399 22.75 47.34 -18.35
N ALA A 400 21.81 46.41 -18.55
CA ALA A 400 20.75 46.57 -19.54
C ALA A 400 19.65 47.56 -19.12
N LYS A 401 19.43 47.73 -17.81
CA LYS A 401 18.37 48.58 -17.25
C LYS A 401 18.84 49.94 -16.75
N SER A 402 20.12 50.05 -16.39
CA SER A 402 20.74 51.30 -15.95
C SER A 402 21.47 51.97 -17.11
N GLU A 403 21.53 53.29 -17.07
CA GLU A 403 22.34 54.08 -18.01
C GLU A 403 23.84 54.11 -17.60
N GLU A 404 24.24 53.30 -16.61
CA GLU A 404 25.60 53.26 -16.07
C GLU A 404 26.53 52.47 -17.00
N THR A 405 27.69 53.06 -17.31
CA THR A 405 28.70 52.43 -18.15
C THR A 405 29.61 51.52 -17.32
N GLU A 406 30.19 50.49 -17.94
CA GLU A 406 31.22 49.66 -17.32
C GLU A 406 32.39 50.52 -16.78
N GLU A 407 32.72 51.60 -17.48
CA GLU A 407 33.72 52.58 -17.07
C GLU A 407 33.36 53.31 -15.76
N HIS A 408 32.07 53.54 -15.46
CA HIS A 408 31.63 54.13 -14.19
C HIS A 408 31.92 53.19 -13.02
N ALA A 409 31.60 51.90 -13.16
CA ALA A 409 31.88 50.90 -12.14
C ALA A 409 33.38 50.75 -11.87
N GLU A 410 34.22 50.76 -12.91
CA GLU A 410 35.68 50.71 -12.77
C GLU A 410 36.25 51.93 -12.03
N ARG A 411 35.77 53.14 -12.35
CA ARG A 411 36.19 54.38 -11.67
C ARG A 411 35.78 54.38 -10.20
N LEU A 412 34.54 53.96 -9.90
CA LEU A 412 34.07 53.81 -8.52
C LEU A 412 34.97 52.86 -7.74
N GLN A 413 35.24 51.67 -8.26
CA GLN A 413 36.13 50.69 -7.62
C GLN A 413 37.53 51.26 -7.38
N HIS A 414 38.09 51.95 -8.37
CA HIS A 414 39.41 52.55 -8.27
C HIS A 414 39.51 53.56 -7.12
N TYR A 415 38.62 54.55 -7.10
CA TYR A 415 38.63 55.61 -6.09
C TYR A 415 38.25 55.10 -4.70
N CYS A 416 37.24 54.22 -4.61
CA CYS A 416 36.86 53.56 -3.36
C CYS A 416 38.00 52.72 -2.78
N GLY A 417 38.76 52.03 -3.64
CA GLY A 417 39.93 51.27 -3.23
C GLY A 417 41.08 52.14 -2.72
N LEU A 418 41.31 53.32 -3.32
CA LEU A 418 42.33 54.27 -2.87
C LEU A 418 42.02 54.81 -1.47
N ILE A 419 40.79 55.30 -1.27
CA ILE A 419 40.40 55.87 0.02
C ILE A 419 40.26 54.80 1.10
N GLY A 420 39.79 53.60 0.77
CA GLY A 420 39.74 52.48 1.70
C GLY A 420 41.13 52.08 2.21
N LYS A 421 42.16 52.07 1.34
CA LYS A 421 43.56 51.85 1.75
C LYS A 421 44.07 52.95 2.68
N ILE A 422 43.74 54.21 2.41
CA ILE A 422 44.13 55.36 3.25
C ILE A 422 43.50 55.24 4.64
N LEU A 423 42.25 54.80 4.72
CA LEU A 423 41.51 54.59 5.97
C LEU A 423 41.90 53.32 6.73
N GLY A 424 42.79 52.49 6.18
CA GLY A 424 43.24 51.24 6.81
C GLY A 424 42.18 50.13 6.79
N ILE A 425 41.25 50.17 5.84
CA ILE A 425 40.23 49.13 5.64
C ILE A 425 40.91 47.80 5.30
N SER A 426 40.42 46.70 5.87
CA SER A 426 41.02 45.39 5.66
C SER A 426 40.92 44.94 4.20
N THR A 427 41.80 44.05 3.75
CA THR A 427 41.72 43.49 2.38
C THR A 427 40.37 42.83 2.10
N LYS A 428 39.79 42.17 3.11
CA LYS A 428 38.46 41.56 3.01
C LYS A 428 37.36 42.60 2.76
N GLU A 429 37.35 43.69 3.53
CA GLU A 429 36.38 44.77 3.35
C GLU A 429 36.60 45.56 2.05
N LEU A 430 37.84 45.59 1.52
CA LEU A 430 38.11 46.15 0.19
C LEU A 430 37.55 45.28 -0.93
N ASP A 431 37.58 43.94 -0.79
CA ASP A 431 36.91 43.03 -1.73
C ASP A 431 35.38 43.22 -1.67
N GLU A 432 34.82 43.36 -0.48
CA GLU A 432 33.41 43.71 -0.28
C GLU A 432 33.07 45.07 -0.90
N MET A 433 33.95 46.08 -0.75
CA MET A 433 33.78 47.40 -1.36
C MET A 433 33.76 47.34 -2.88
N SER A 434 34.60 46.50 -3.48
CA SER A 434 34.66 46.30 -4.93
C SER A 434 33.34 45.73 -5.46
N LEU A 435 32.80 44.72 -4.76
CA LEU A 435 31.52 44.09 -5.12
C LEU A 435 30.34 45.04 -4.88
N PHE A 436 30.36 45.78 -3.78
CA PHE A 436 29.37 46.80 -3.45
C PHE A 436 29.35 47.91 -4.49
N ALA A 437 30.50 48.44 -4.91
CA ALA A 437 30.56 49.48 -5.94
C ALA A 437 29.90 49.05 -7.27
N MET A 438 30.04 47.79 -7.69
CA MET A 438 29.41 47.27 -8.92
C MET A 438 27.90 47.06 -8.79
N LEU A 439 27.42 46.75 -7.58
CA LEU A 439 26.05 46.27 -7.35
C LEU A 439 25.21 47.20 -6.48
N HIS A 440 25.72 48.38 -6.12
CA HIS A 440 25.03 49.30 -5.22
C HIS A 440 23.62 49.66 -5.72
N ASP A 441 23.45 49.72 -7.03
CA ASP A 441 22.20 50.03 -7.71
C ASP A 441 21.42 48.81 -8.25
N ILE A 442 21.76 47.58 -7.82
CA ILE A 442 21.10 46.34 -8.29
C ILE A 442 19.57 46.35 -8.10
N GLY A 443 19.07 47.11 -7.13
CA GLY A 443 17.65 47.26 -6.90
C GLY A 443 16.87 47.96 -8.02
N LYS A 444 17.55 48.70 -8.92
CA LYS A 444 16.92 49.31 -10.10
C LYS A 444 16.28 48.26 -11.00
N VAL A 445 16.73 47.01 -10.96
CA VAL A 445 16.12 45.90 -11.71
C VAL A 445 14.62 45.74 -11.41
N GLY A 446 14.20 46.03 -10.17
CA GLY A 446 12.82 45.95 -9.72
C GLY A 446 11.99 47.23 -9.91
N ILE A 447 12.56 48.31 -10.46
CA ILE A 447 11.85 49.55 -10.75
C ILE A 447 11.24 49.49 -12.16
N ASN A 448 10.08 50.13 -12.35
CA ASN A 448 9.39 50.16 -13.64
C ASN A 448 10.23 50.89 -14.70
N ASP A 449 10.40 50.27 -15.87
CA ASP A 449 11.23 50.79 -16.96
C ASP A 449 10.74 52.17 -17.46
N ALA A 450 9.44 52.45 -17.39
CA ALA A 450 8.87 53.76 -17.75
C ALA A 450 9.31 54.89 -16.81
N ILE A 451 9.66 54.56 -15.56
CA ILE A 451 10.22 55.50 -14.58
C ILE A 451 11.73 55.63 -14.79
N LEU A 452 12.44 54.52 -14.98
CA LEU A 452 13.89 54.50 -15.17
C LEU A 452 14.35 55.27 -16.43
N GLN A 453 13.63 55.12 -17.55
CA GLN A 453 14.03 55.66 -18.86
C GLN A 453 13.33 56.98 -19.23
N LYS A 454 12.75 57.69 -18.24
CA LYS A 454 11.94 58.88 -18.51
C LYS A 454 12.83 60.04 -19.00
N PRO A 455 12.53 60.69 -20.15
CA PRO A 455 13.35 61.77 -20.72
C PRO A 455 13.28 63.12 -19.98
N GLY A 456 12.70 63.17 -18.77
CA GLY A 456 12.45 64.40 -18.03
C GLY A 456 12.22 64.14 -16.54
N ALA A 457 12.02 65.21 -15.76
CA ALA A 457 11.92 65.11 -14.30
C ALA A 457 10.81 64.13 -13.86
N LEU A 458 11.14 63.33 -12.84
CA LEU A 458 10.20 62.43 -12.18
C LEU A 458 9.15 63.23 -11.38
N SER A 459 7.91 62.77 -11.37
CA SER A 459 6.87 63.26 -10.45
C SER A 459 7.17 62.81 -9.01
N ASP A 460 6.51 63.42 -8.02
CA ASP A 460 6.70 63.04 -6.61
C ASP A 460 6.36 61.56 -6.35
N GLU A 461 5.35 61.02 -7.04
CA GLU A 461 4.97 59.60 -6.95
C GLU A 461 6.02 58.68 -7.60
N GLU A 462 6.55 59.06 -8.77
CA GLU A 462 7.61 58.32 -9.44
C GLU A 462 8.92 58.36 -8.63
N TRP A 463 9.21 59.48 -7.97
CA TRP A 463 10.36 59.61 -7.06
C TRP A 463 10.20 58.70 -5.84
N LEU A 464 8.99 58.61 -5.27
CA LEU A 464 8.71 57.69 -4.16
C LEU A 464 8.92 56.23 -4.57
N GLU A 465 8.60 55.87 -5.80
CA GLU A 465 8.91 54.54 -6.34
C GLU A 465 10.41 54.33 -6.51
N MET A 466 11.12 55.33 -7.07
CA MET A 466 12.57 55.28 -7.24
C MET A 466 13.31 55.09 -5.90
N LYS A 467 12.84 55.70 -4.80
CA LYS A 467 13.40 55.55 -3.44
C LYS A 467 13.43 54.12 -2.92
N LYS A 468 12.67 53.21 -3.53
CA LYS A 468 12.57 51.81 -3.07
C LYS A 468 13.73 50.95 -3.54
N HIS A 469 14.53 51.39 -4.52
CA HIS A 469 15.58 50.53 -5.07
C HIS A 469 16.63 50.09 -4.02
N PRO A 470 17.04 50.86 -2.99
CA PRO A 470 17.97 50.34 -1.98
C PRO A 470 17.35 49.17 -1.20
N GLU A 471 16.04 49.21 -0.92
CA GLU A 471 15.32 48.12 -0.24
C GLU A 471 15.12 46.89 -1.14
N ILE A 472 14.90 47.10 -2.43
CA ILE A 472 14.86 46.00 -3.42
C ILE A 472 16.24 45.35 -3.52
N GLY A 473 17.30 46.16 -3.65
CA GLY A 473 18.68 45.69 -3.76
C GLY A 473 19.13 44.93 -2.51
N PHE A 474 18.78 45.42 -1.31
CA PHE A 474 18.99 44.71 -0.06
C PHE A 474 18.36 43.31 -0.07
N ARG A 475 17.09 43.19 -0.50
CA ARG A 475 16.40 41.89 -0.55
C ARG A 475 17.03 40.94 -1.57
N ILE A 476 17.51 41.45 -2.70
CA ILE A 476 18.23 40.64 -3.70
C ILE A 476 19.55 40.14 -3.11
N ALA A 477 20.33 41.02 -2.47
CA ALA A 477 21.63 40.69 -1.93
C ALA A 477 21.58 39.78 -0.69
N GLN A 478 20.64 40.02 0.22
CA GLN A 478 20.52 39.28 1.49
C GLN A 478 20.23 37.79 1.28
N ASN A 479 19.54 37.43 0.20
CA ASN A 479 19.18 36.05 -0.11
C ASN A 479 20.28 35.27 -0.86
N ASN A 480 21.44 35.90 -1.12
CA ASN A 480 22.59 35.27 -1.77
C ASN A 480 23.78 35.25 -0.80
N VAL A 481 24.38 34.06 -0.59
CA VAL A 481 25.47 33.87 0.39
C VAL A 481 26.69 34.77 0.11
N ASP A 482 27.00 35.04 -1.15
CA ASP A 482 28.17 35.83 -1.54
C ASP A 482 27.88 37.34 -1.51
N LEU A 483 26.61 37.75 -1.68
CA LEU A 483 26.18 39.16 -1.64
C LEU A 483 25.66 39.60 -0.27
N ALA A 484 25.30 38.66 0.61
CA ALA A 484 24.79 38.95 1.94
C ALA A 484 25.70 39.89 2.75
N PRO A 485 27.05 39.77 2.71
CA PRO A 485 27.94 40.69 3.41
C PRO A 485 27.78 42.15 2.98
N ILE A 486 27.43 42.41 1.71
CA ILE A 486 27.29 43.77 1.17
C ILE A 486 25.86 44.33 1.22
N SER A 487 24.88 43.51 1.62
CA SER A 487 23.46 43.88 1.61
C SER A 487 23.17 45.15 2.41
N GLU A 488 23.72 45.28 3.62
CA GLU A 488 23.57 46.47 4.47
C GLU A 488 24.18 47.73 3.85
N TYR A 489 25.26 47.58 3.07
CA TYR A 489 25.87 48.71 2.36
C TYR A 489 24.97 49.18 1.22
N ILE A 490 24.39 48.23 0.45
CA ILE A 490 23.38 48.50 -0.59
C ILE A 490 22.17 49.20 0.02
N LEU A 491 21.69 48.78 1.18
CA LEU A 491 20.53 49.43 1.81
C LEU A 491 20.81 50.89 2.18
N SER A 492 22.06 51.22 2.52
CA SER A 492 22.44 52.51 3.14
C SER A 492 23.11 53.49 2.18
N HIS A 493 23.29 53.15 0.92
CA HIS A 493 24.16 53.92 0.02
C HIS A 493 23.62 55.32 -0.34
N HIS A 494 22.33 55.58 -0.07
CA HIS A 494 21.70 56.90 -0.20
C HIS A 494 21.45 57.63 1.12
N GLU A 495 21.99 57.11 2.24
CA GLU A 495 21.99 57.81 3.51
C GLU A 495 22.91 59.03 3.46
N ARG A 496 22.52 60.11 4.15
CA ARG A 496 23.27 61.38 4.19
C ARG A 496 23.78 61.61 5.60
N TRP A 497 24.98 62.19 5.72
CA TRP A 497 25.63 62.39 7.02
C TRP A 497 24.76 63.11 8.06
N ASP A 498 23.93 64.05 7.64
CA ASP A 498 23.00 64.81 8.48
C ASP A 498 21.70 64.08 8.87
N GLY A 499 21.44 62.89 8.31
CA GLY A 499 20.22 62.10 8.53
C GLY A 499 19.06 62.45 7.58
N SER A 500 19.28 63.30 6.56
CA SER A 500 18.26 63.63 5.55
C SER A 500 18.15 62.62 4.40
N GLY A 501 18.95 61.54 4.46
CA GLY A 501 18.97 60.47 3.46
C GLY A 501 17.83 59.46 3.63
N TYR A 502 17.87 58.40 2.82
CA TYR A 502 16.89 57.32 2.80
C TYR A 502 17.59 55.97 2.61
N PRO A 503 16.96 54.83 2.96
CA PRO A 503 15.59 54.66 3.46
C PRO A 503 15.42 54.73 4.98
N ARG A 504 16.50 54.61 5.77
CA ARG A 504 16.46 54.51 7.24
C ARG A 504 16.66 55.84 7.95
N GLY A 505 17.25 56.84 7.29
CA GLY A 505 17.54 58.15 7.88
C GLY A 505 18.67 58.07 8.92
N LEU A 506 19.68 57.25 8.64
CA LEU A 506 20.85 57.06 9.51
C LEU A 506 21.68 58.33 9.57
N ARG A 507 22.31 58.61 10.71
CA ARG A 507 23.09 59.83 10.91
C ARG A 507 24.54 59.55 11.30
N GLY A 508 25.47 60.28 10.69
CA GLY A 508 26.87 60.22 11.04
C GLY A 508 27.47 58.81 10.90
N GLU A 509 28.07 58.32 11.99
CA GLU A 509 28.76 57.02 12.03
C GLU A 509 27.82 55.81 12.06
N GLU A 510 26.51 56.01 12.22
CA GLU A 510 25.52 54.94 12.04
C GLU A 510 25.49 54.42 10.61
N ILE A 511 25.92 55.25 9.64
CA ILE A 511 26.05 54.87 8.24
C ILE A 511 27.33 54.02 8.09
N PRO A 512 27.24 52.80 7.52
CA PRO A 512 28.41 51.96 7.26
C PRO A 512 29.51 52.72 6.53
N VAL A 513 30.77 52.53 6.95
CA VAL A 513 31.91 53.29 6.39
C VAL A 513 32.02 53.13 4.87
N LEU A 514 31.76 51.93 4.35
CA LEU A 514 31.78 51.66 2.91
C LEU A 514 30.71 52.45 2.14
N ALA A 515 29.50 52.60 2.71
CA ALA A 515 28.45 53.43 2.13
C ALA A 515 28.83 54.92 2.15
N ARG A 516 29.46 55.40 3.23
CA ARG A 516 29.97 56.78 3.31
C ARG A 516 31.06 57.07 2.28
N ILE A 517 31.94 56.09 2.03
CA ILE A 517 32.96 56.17 0.97
C ILE A 517 32.28 56.26 -0.40
N LEU A 518 31.37 55.32 -0.71
CA LEU A 518 30.72 55.26 -2.01
C LEU A 518 29.97 56.56 -2.31
N ALA A 519 29.27 57.13 -1.33
CA ALA A 519 28.52 58.38 -1.50
C ALA A 519 29.39 59.56 -1.98
N VAL A 520 30.64 59.67 -1.47
CA VAL A 520 31.58 60.71 -1.92
C VAL A 520 32.06 60.45 -3.34
N VAL A 521 32.42 59.20 -3.62
CA VAL A 521 32.99 58.81 -4.93
C VAL A 521 31.94 58.86 -6.04
N ASP A 522 30.73 58.38 -5.80
CA ASP A 522 29.63 58.43 -6.77
C ASP A 522 29.22 59.88 -7.07
N ALA A 523 29.14 60.74 -6.05
CA ALA A 523 28.87 62.15 -6.27
C ALA A 523 29.98 62.84 -7.08
N PHE A 524 31.25 62.50 -6.83
CA PHE A 524 32.37 62.99 -7.63
C PHE A 524 32.25 62.54 -9.09
N ASP A 525 32.03 61.24 -9.31
CA ASP A 525 31.93 60.66 -10.65
C ASP A 525 30.75 61.26 -11.44
N ALA A 526 29.61 61.47 -10.77
CA ALA A 526 28.42 62.11 -11.31
C ALA A 526 28.65 63.57 -11.71
N MET A 527 29.56 64.29 -11.05
CA MET A 527 29.87 65.68 -11.35
C MET A 527 30.90 65.84 -12.48
N THR A 528 31.87 64.93 -12.59
CA THR A 528 33.02 65.08 -13.50
C THR A 528 32.85 64.41 -14.85
N ASN A 529 31.85 63.54 -15.02
CA ASN A 529 31.64 62.78 -16.25
C ASN A 529 30.27 63.08 -16.86
N ASP A 530 30.15 62.95 -18.18
CA ASP A 530 28.91 63.22 -18.92
C ASP A 530 27.77 62.30 -18.43
N ARG A 531 26.67 62.91 -17.98
CA ARG A 531 25.36 62.27 -17.84
C ARG A 531 24.37 62.97 -18.79
N ILE A 532 23.34 62.26 -19.26
CA ILE A 532 22.36 62.76 -20.26
C ILE A 532 21.75 64.13 -19.88
N TYR A 533 21.68 64.46 -18.59
CA TYR A 533 21.04 65.66 -18.06
C TYR A 533 21.98 66.68 -17.41
N SER A 534 23.30 66.53 -17.49
CA SER A 534 24.25 67.45 -16.81
C SER A 534 25.60 67.55 -17.51
N ASN A 535 26.04 68.78 -17.76
CA ASN A 535 27.38 69.04 -18.29
C ASN A 535 28.43 68.82 -17.18
N PRO A 536 29.54 68.11 -17.46
CA PRO A 536 30.58 67.84 -16.48
C PRO A 536 31.27 69.13 -16.02
N ILE A 537 31.54 69.22 -14.73
CA ILE A 537 32.33 70.30 -14.12
C ILE A 537 33.79 69.88 -13.94
N SER A 538 34.68 70.85 -13.73
CA SER A 538 36.09 70.54 -13.52
C SER A 538 36.31 69.78 -12.21
N ARG A 539 37.43 69.04 -12.13
CA ARG A 539 37.78 68.26 -10.92
C ARG A 539 37.93 69.15 -9.69
N GLU A 540 38.44 70.37 -9.87
CA GLU A 540 38.59 71.37 -8.81
C GLU A 540 37.23 71.87 -8.32
N ALA A 541 36.31 72.18 -9.23
CA ALA A 541 34.95 72.59 -8.88
C ALA A 541 34.19 71.46 -8.16
N ALA A 542 34.34 70.20 -8.60
CA ALA A 542 33.76 69.05 -7.93
C ALA A 542 34.36 68.84 -6.53
N ALA A 543 35.67 69.04 -6.35
CA ALA A 543 36.33 68.96 -5.05
C ALA A 543 35.84 70.05 -4.08
N GLU A 544 35.71 71.30 -4.56
CA GLU A 544 35.12 72.40 -3.77
C GLU A 544 33.69 72.08 -3.34
N GLU A 545 32.87 71.50 -4.22
CA GLU A 545 31.49 71.12 -3.92
C GLU A 545 31.41 69.98 -2.89
N ILE A 546 32.29 68.98 -2.99
CA ILE A 546 32.41 67.89 -1.99
C ILE A 546 32.75 68.46 -0.61
N LEU A 547 33.72 69.38 -0.53
CA LEU A 547 34.10 70.03 0.72
C LEU A 547 33.00 70.95 1.26
N ARG A 548 32.26 71.64 0.39
CA ARG A 548 31.11 72.47 0.78
C ARG A 548 29.98 71.63 1.40
N CYS A 549 29.79 70.42 0.91
CA CYS A 549 28.78 69.46 1.38
C CYS A 549 29.29 68.52 2.50
N ALA A 550 30.52 68.71 2.98
CA ALA A 550 31.09 67.98 4.10
C ALA A 550 30.36 68.29 5.41
N GLY A 551 29.94 67.25 6.14
CA GLY A 551 29.16 67.39 7.38
C GLY A 551 27.66 67.56 7.18
N THR A 552 27.18 67.60 5.93
CA THR A 552 25.74 67.55 5.59
C THR A 552 25.44 66.32 4.74
N GLN A 553 25.88 66.31 3.48
CA GLN A 553 25.74 65.16 2.59
C GLN A 553 26.78 64.09 2.91
N PHE A 554 28.03 64.51 3.03
CA PHE A 554 29.18 63.62 3.09
C PHE A 554 29.80 63.59 4.47
N ASP A 555 30.41 62.47 4.81
CA ASP A 555 31.28 62.38 5.97
C ASP A 555 32.44 63.39 5.83
N PRO A 556 32.60 64.31 6.80
CA PRO A 556 33.58 65.38 6.69
C PRO A 556 35.04 64.90 6.73
N VAL A 557 35.32 63.74 7.32
CA VAL A 557 36.66 63.13 7.32
C VAL A 557 36.94 62.52 5.95
N ILE A 558 36.01 61.72 5.43
CA ILE A 558 36.16 61.03 4.14
C ILE A 558 36.22 62.05 2.99
N ALA A 559 35.37 63.07 3.00
CA ALA A 559 35.37 64.14 2.00
C ALA A 559 36.73 64.86 1.92
N ARG A 560 37.32 65.21 3.07
CA ARG A 560 38.66 65.84 3.12
C ARG A 560 39.75 64.89 2.63
N LEU A 561 39.74 63.64 3.09
CA LEU A 561 40.72 62.63 2.65
C LEU A 561 40.65 62.39 1.14
N PHE A 562 39.45 62.35 0.58
CA PHE A 562 39.24 62.20 -0.85
C PHE A 562 39.89 63.35 -1.63
N VAL A 563 39.62 64.60 -1.25
CA VAL A 563 40.17 65.76 -1.97
C VAL A 563 41.69 65.87 -1.79
N GLU A 564 42.18 65.81 -0.55
CA GLU A 564 43.60 66.06 -0.26
C GLU A 564 44.52 64.92 -0.70
N GLN A 565 44.09 63.65 -0.53
CA GLN A 565 44.98 62.49 -0.69
C GLN A 565 44.66 61.65 -1.92
N VAL A 566 43.42 61.66 -2.42
CA VAL A 566 43.05 60.93 -3.64
C VAL A 566 43.11 61.83 -4.86
N LEU A 567 42.56 63.05 -4.78
CA LEU A 567 42.62 64.02 -5.89
C LEU A 567 43.91 64.84 -5.90
N GLY A 568 44.52 65.07 -4.74
CA GLY A 568 45.74 65.86 -4.58
C GLY A 568 45.52 67.37 -4.76
N LEU A 569 44.34 67.85 -4.35
CA LEU A 569 43.88 69.23 -4.52
C LEU A 569 43.79 69.99 -3.20
#